data_AF-A0A818XZK9-F1
#
_entry.id   AF-A0A818XZK9-F1
#
_cell.length_a   1.000
_cell.length_b   1.000
_cell.length_c   1.000
_cell.angle_alpha   90.00
_cell.angle_beta   90.00
_cell.angle_gamma   90.00
#
_symmetry.space_group_name_H-M   'P 1'
#
loop_
_entity.id
_entity.type
_entity.pdbx_description
1 polymer ?
#
loop_
_entity_poly.entity_id
_entity_poly.type
_entity_poly.pdbx_seq_one_letter_code
_entity_poly.pdbx_strand_id
1 'polypeptide(L)'
;MCDRLCIAFSLKELQGLIQLKDTDTMIGPNYVELGTKLKPIQTYNALRNSPCPILLSEKHIYDGIPSNSIVLAIMQWGLLPSWKIEDKTKLKYRIANVKKEKLNKIKTFQTLLKKGHRCVLVCEGFYQFISLNNKLDKQVYFIHLNNIFDKRKQCEIIRPCYIAALFDTFKQSDGQEFYSFCIITVNTPTNLSHRIASYMPAIFNSIEQALDWIDFDRIDMNEALKLLENHEEYLVIDLVSNYVLKRSNTGPECIAVISEPTIEKSSTTNIESEDDIDRKVLEKHMEDIEQQQHENQITHLINENEAFQQIKRHYRKPSNNPGIKYDENKLKTIFGSFLKLNNCKLITNITNTL
;
A
#
# COMPACT_ATOMS: atom_id res chain seq x y z
N MET A 1 -0.47 -5.86 -0.89
CA MET A 1 0.72 -5.18 -1.48
C MET A 1 0.42 -4.94 -2.94
N CYS A 2 0.77 -3.75 -3.44
CA CYS A 2 0.53 -3.35 -4.82
C CYS A 2 1.45 -4.10 -5.77
N ASP A 3 0.87 -4.85 -6.71
CA ASP A 3 1.61 -5.71 -7.63
C ASP A 3 1.34 -5.38 -9.09
N ARG A 4 0.41 -4.47 -9.35
CA ARG A 4 0.07 -3.96 -10.68
C ARG A 4 -0.30 -2.49 -10.65
N LEU A 5 0.04 -1.80 -11.72
CA LEU A 5 -0.16 -0.37 -11.92
C LEU A 5 -0.89 -0.12 -13.24
N CYS A 6 -1.61 0.99 -13.34
CA CYS A 6 -1.99 1.60 -14.61
C CYS A 6 -1.00 2.75 -14.87
N ILE A 7 -0.30 2.71 -16.00
CA ILE A 7 0.65 3.75 -16.47
C ILE A 7 0.35 4.04 -17.95
N ALA A 8 -0.86 4.51 -18.24
CA ALA A 8 -1.35 4.72 -19.60
C ALA A 8 -0.98 6.12 -20.16
N PHE A 9 -0.63 7.09 -19.32
CA PHE A 9 -0.23 8.43 -19.74
C PHE A 9 1.08 8.38 -20.51
N SER A 10 1.10 9.10 -21.63
CA SER A 10 2.34 9.42 -22.35
C SER A 10 3.19 10.38 -21.54
N LEU A 11 4.50 10.43 -21.83
CA LEU A 11 5.38 11.43 -21.23
C LEU A 11 4.88 12.85 -21.45
N LYS A 12 4.35 13.16 -22.63
CA LYS A 12 3.83 14.49 -22.96
C LYS A 12 2.59 14.83 -22.13
N GLU A 13 1.69 13.87 -21.91
CA GLU A 13 0.53 14.06 -21.03
C GLU A 13 0.99 14.28 -19.59
N LEU A 14 1.94 13.50 -19.08
CA LEU A 14 2.50 13.70 -17.74
C LEU A 14 3.13 15.08 -17.59
N GLN A 15 3.89 15.55 -18.58
CA GLN A 15 4.45 16.91 -18.57
C GLN A 15 3.36 18.00 -18.57
N GLY A 16 2.19 17.73 -19.18
CA GLY A 16 1.05 18.64 -19.15
C GLY A 16 0.23 18.57 -17.87
N LEU A 17 0.16 17.40 -17.21
CA LEU A 17 -0.61 17.20 -15.97
C LEU A 17 0.18 17.64 -14.73
N ILE A 18 1.49 17.44 -14.73
CA ILE A 18 2.37 17.80 -13.62
C ILE A 18 2.76 19.27 -13.80
N GLN A 19 2.15 20.13 -13.00
CA GLN A 19 2.37 21.57 -13.06
C GLN A 19 3.30 21.96 -11.90
N LEU A 20 4.55 22.28 -12.22
CA LEU A 20 5.55 22.77 -11.29
C LEU A 20 5.58 24.30 -11.34
N LYS A 21 5.63 24.95 -10.17
CA LYS A 21 5.75 26.40 -10.09
C LYS A 21 7.18 26.83 -10.41
N ASP A 22 7.34 27.62 -11.46
CA ASP A 22 8.59 28.27 -11.82
C ASP A 22 8.37 29.78 -11.91
N THR A 23 8.89 30.51 -10.91
CA THR A 23 8.63 31.94 -10.69
C THR A 23 7.13 32.26 -10.69
N ASP A 24 6.63 32.85 -11.78
CA ASP A 24 5.23 33.24 -12.00
C ASP A 24 4.51 32.36 -13.05
N THR A 25 5.15 31.29 -13.51
CA THR A 25 4.60 30.37 -14.52
C THR A 25 4.49 28.95 -13.98
N MET A 26 3.63 28.16 -14.61
CA MET A 26 3.54 26.73 -14.34
C MET A 26 4.14 25.97 -15.53
N ILE A 27 5.10 25.11 -15.26
CA ILE A 27 5.81 24.33 -16.29
C ILE A 27 5.77 22.84 -15.96
N GLY A 28 5.83 22.01 -17.00
CA GLY A 28 6.03 20.57 -16.86
C GLY A 28 7.48 20.24 -16.49
N PRO A 29 7.73 19.11 -15.80
CA PRO A 29 9.09 18.63 -15.58
C PRO A 29 9.78 18.30 -16.91
N ASN A 30 11.07 18.61 -17.00
CA ASN A 30 11.90 18.17 -18.13
C ASN A 30 12.07 16.66 -18.12
N TYR A 31 12.04 16.04 -19.30
CA TYR A 31 12.34 14.61 -19.43
C TYR A 31 13.84 14.36 -19.58
N VAL A 32 14.39 13.43 -18.80
CA VAL A 32 15.80 13.03 -18.87
C VAL A 32 15.93 11.52 -19.07
N GLU A 33 16.78 11.11 -20.02
CA GLU A 33 17.18 9.72 -20.19
C GLU A 33 18.21 9.33 -19.13
N LEU A 34 17.94 8.26 -18.39
CA LEU A 34 18.86 7.72 -17.39
C LEU A 34 19.54 6.45 -17.89
N GLY A 35 20.84 6.29 -17.57
CA GLY A 35 21.56 5.02 -17.62
C GLY A 35 21.29 4.18 -18.88
N THR A 36 20.67 3.01 -18.72
CA THR A 36 20.32 2.06 -19.79
C THR A 36 19.29 2.56 -20.81
N LYS A 37 18.77 3.78 -20.65
CA LYS A 37 17.81 4.42 -21.57
C LYS A 37 16.55 3.58 -21.78
N LEU A 38 15.92 3.20 -20.66
CA LEU A 38 14.65 2.48 -20.68
C LEU A 38 13.60 3.28 -21.47
N LYS A 39 12.92 2.59 -22.39
CA LYS A 39 11.84 3.20 -23.16
C LYS A 39 10.58 3.33 -22.30
N PRO A 40 9.88 4.47 -22.34
CA PRO A 40 8.57 4.59 -21.73
C PRO A 40 7.60 3.59 -22.36
N ILE A 41 6.67 3.08 -21.55
CA ILE A 41 5.56 2.26 -22.03
C ILE A 41 4.24 2.89 -21.57
N GLN A 42 3.18 2.68 -22.35
CA GLN A 42 1.82 2.98 -21.95
C GLN A 42 1.06 1.67 -21.80
N THR A 43 0.53 1.40 -20.61
CA THR A 43 -0.23 0.17 -20.36
C THR A 43 -1.17 0.35 -19.19
N TYR A 44 -2.36 -0.20 -19.30
CA TYR A 44 -3.32 -0.23 -18.20
C TYR A 44 -3.02 -1.34 -17.19
N ASN A 45 -2.04 -2.22 -17.44
CA ASN A 45 -1.74 -3.37 -16.59
C ASN A 45 -0.23 -3.62 -16.47
N ALA A 46 0.51 -2.61 -16.00
CA ALA A 46 1.92 -2.74 -15.72
C ALA A 46 2.19 -3.75 -14.60
N LEU A 47 3.22 -4.55 -14.81
CA LEU A 47 3.62 -5.64 -13.93
C LEU A 47 4.89 -5.23 -13.19
N ARG A 48 5.27 -5.98 -12.15
CA ARG A 48 6.63 -5.89 -11.62
C ARG A 48 7.63 -6.05 -12.76
N ASN A 49 8.70 -5.27 -12.71
CA ASN A 49 9.70 -5.14 -13.77
C ASN A 49 9.22 -4.41 -15.03
N SER A 50 8.12 -3.65 -14.96
CA SER A 50 7.83 -2.65 -15.98
C SER A 50 8.75 -1.42 -15.81
N PRO A 51 9.17 -0.77 -16.92
CA PRO A 51 9.66 0.60 -16.86
C PRO A 51 8.50 1.53 -16.49
N CYS A 52 8.73 2.43 -15.53
CA CYS A 52 7.70 3.35 -15.04
C CYS A 52 8.20 4.80 -15.01
N PRO A 53 7.30 5.78 -15.19
CA PRO A 53 7.65 7.19 -15.09
C PRO A 53 7.83 7.60 -13.62
N ILE A 54 8.98 8.20 -13.33
CA ILE A 54 9.42 8.61 -12.01
C ILE A 54 9.75 10.10 -12.02
N LEU A 55 9.28 10.83 -11.02
CA LEU A 55 9.84 12.12 -10.64
C LEU A 55 10.97 11.92 -9.64
N LEU A 56 12.09 12.60 -9.87
CA LEU A 56 13.23 12.63 -8.98
C LEU A 56 13.91 13.99 -9.00
N SER A 57 14.76 14.20 -8.00
CA SER A 57 15.63 15.35 -7.95
C SER A 57 16.70 15.27 -9.05
N GLU A 58 16.84 16.34 -9.83
CA GLU A 58 17.86 16.49 -10.86
C GLU A 58 19.29 16.50 -10.27
N LYS A 59 19.42 16.86 -8.99
CA LYS A 59 20.68 16.79 -8.22
C LYS A 59 21.30 15.39 -8.19
N HIS A 60 20.50 14.34 -8.41
CA HIS A 60 21.01 12.96 -8.52
C HIS A 60 21.66 12.64 -9.88
N ILE A 61 21.57 13.57 -10.84
CA ILE A 61 22.07 13.43 -12.20
C ILE A 61 23.22 14.40 -12.46
N TYR A 62 23.07 15.65 -12.01
CA TYR A 62 24.04 16.72 -12.24
C TYR A 62 24.50 17.36 -10.93
N ASP A 63 25.81 17.55 -10.80
CA ASP A 63 26.41 18.23 -9.65
C ASP A 63 26.05 19.73 -9.64
N GLY A 64 25.90 20.29 -8.43
CA GLY A 64 25.64 21.73 -8.24
C GLY A 64 24.20 22.17 -8.44
N ILE A 65 23.29 21.25 -8.78
CA ILE A 65 21.84 21.51 -8.89
C ILE A 65 21.19 21.39 -7.50
N PRO A 66 20.25 22.28 -7.11
CA PRO A 66 19.53 22.14 -5.84
C PRO A 66 18.56 20.95 -5.86
N SER A 67 18.31 20.32 -4.70
CA SER A 67 17.50 19.09 -4.69
C SER A 67 16.02 19.28 -5.04
N ASN A 68 15.52 20.51 -5.02
CA ASN A 68 14.17 20.87 -5.44
C ASN A 68 14.01 21.06 -6.96
N SER A 69 15.07 20.95 -7.77
CA SER A 69 14.94 20.84 -9.23
C SER A 69 14.46 19.43 -9.59
N ILE A 70 13.38 19.33 -10.38
CA ILE A 70 12.65 18.09 -10.61
C ILE A 70 12.68 17.72 -12.09
N VAL A 71 12.97 16.46 -12.35
CA VAL A 71 12.92 15.87 -13.69
C VAL A 71 12.01 14.65 -13.72
N LEU A 72 11.46 14.39 -14.90
CA LEU A 72 10.73 13.18 -15.23
C LEU A 72 11.70 12.20 -15.92
N ALA A 73 11.75 10.96 -15.46
CA ALA A 73 12.60 9.93 -16.04
C ALA A 73 11.89 8.57 -16.03
N ILE A 74 12.48 7.59 -16.73
CA ILE A 74 12.02 6.20 -16.69
C ILE A 74 12.96 5.36 -15.84
N MET A 75 12.41 4.63 -14.86
CA MET A 75 13.16 3.66 -14.05
C MET A 75 12.48 2.30 -14.03
N GLN A 76 13.25 1.27 -13.69
CA GLN A 76 12.77 -0.10 -13.59
C GLN A 76 12.04 -0.36 -12.27
N TRP A 77 10.75 -0.75 -12.30
CA TRP A 77 10.04 -1.13 -11.08
C TRP A 77 10.52 -2.48 -10.56
N GLY A 78 11.12 -2.51 -9.37
CA GLY A 78 11.80 -3.66 -8.82
C GLY A 78 13.25 -3.33 -8.52
N LEU A 79 13.45 -2.70 -7.36
CA LEU A 79 14.73 -2.23 -6.84
C LEU A 79 15.76 -3.36 -6.82
N LEU A 80 16.89 -3.09 -7.44
CA LEU A 80 18.11 -3.86 -7.37
C LEU A 80 19.11 -3.09 -6.50
N PRO A 81 19.38 -3.54 -5.26
CA PRO A 81 20.35 -2.86 -4.39
C PRO A 81 21.75 -2.85 -5.02
N SER A 82 22.41 -1.69 -4.98
CA SER A 82 23.74 -1.45 -5.56
C SER A 82 24.83 -2.40 -5.07
N TRP A 83 24.74 -2.91 -3.84
CA TRP A 83 25.72 -3.87 -3.28
C TRP A 83 25.51 -5.31 -3.75
N LYS A 84 24.38 -5.62 -4.41
CA LYS A 84 24.03 -6.98 -4.83
C LYS A 84 24.69 -7.29 -6.18
N ILE A 85 26.01 -7.43 -6.14
CA ILE A 85 26.88 -7.72 -7.27
C ILE A 85 27.58 -9.01 -6.85
N GLU A 86 27.29 -10.15 -7.48
CA GLU A 86 28.35 -10.85 -8.22
C GLU A 86 27.78 -11.91 -9.18
N ASP A 87 26.47 -12.17 -9.16
CA ASP A 87 25.91 -13.31 -9.88
C ASP A 87 24.64 -12.91 -10.64
N LYS A 88 24.72 -12.96 -11.98
CA LYS A 88 23.58 -12.71 -12.89
C LYS A 88 22.38 -13.61 -12.58
N THR A 89 22.60 -14.78 -11.98
CA THR A 89 21.51 -15.68 -11.56
C THR A 89 20.79 -15.21 -10.29
N LYS A 90 21.42 -14.36 -9.46
CA LYS A 90 20.87 -13.77 -8.23
C LYS A 90 20.14 -12.43 -8.46
N LEU A 91 20.14 -11.91 -9.69
CA LEU A 91 19.32 -10.78 -10.17
C LEU A 91 17.80 -11.06 -10.11
N LYS A 92 17.39 -12.31 -9.83
CA LYS A 92 15.98 -12.73 -9.74
C LYS A 92 15.22 -12.07 -8.59
N TYR A 93 15.91 -11.62 -7.54
CA TYR A 93 15.28 -11.02 -6.36
C TYR A 93 15.32 -9.50 -6.43
N ARG A 94 14.28 -8.93 -7.03
CA ARG A 94 14.00 -7.50 -7.08
C ARG A 94 12.98 -7.13 -6.01
N ILE A 95 13.24 -6.04 -5.30
CA ILE A 95 12.35 -5.53 -4.26
C ILE A 95 11.39 -4.56 -4.93
N ALA A 96 10.16 -4.98 -5.20
CA ALA A 96 9.19 -4.09 -5.84
C ALA A 96 8.42 -3.23 -4.83
N ASN A 97 8.25 -3.70 -3.59
CA ASN A 97 7.60 -2.96 -2.50
C ASN A 97 8.41 -3.06 -1.20
N VAL A 98 8.31 -2.03 -0.37
CA VAL A 98 8.82 -2.02 1.01
C VAL A 98 7.77 -1.43 1.94
N LYS A 99 7.57 -2.02 3.13
CA LYS A 99 6.67 -1.46 4.14
C LYS A 99 7.35 -0.30 4.90
N LYS A 100 6.62 0.77 5.22
CA LYS A 100 7.11 1.94 5.98
C LYS A 100 7.87 1.53 7.25
N GLU A 101 7.37 0.54 7.99
CA GLU A 101 7.97 0.08 9.25
C GLU A 101 9.34 -0.61 9.07
N LYS A 102 9.67 -1.02 7.84
CA LYS A 102 10.96 -1.63 7.49
C LYS A 102 12.02 -0.61 7.07
N LEU A 103 11.63 0.61 6.70
CA LEU A 103 12.53 1.64 6.19
C LEU A 103 13.65 1.99 7.18
N ASN A 104 13.29 2.16 8.46
CA ASN A 104 14.26 2.46 9.53
C ASN A 104 14.91 1.23 10.16
N LYS A 105 14.58 0.01 9.71
CA LYS A 105 15.09 -1.24 10.30
C LYS A 105 16.09 -1.96 9.40
N ILE A 106 15.99 -1.77 8.08
CA ILE A 106 16.83 -2.46 7.10
C ILE A 106 17.88 -1.50 6.55
N LYS A 107 19.16 -1.89 6.71
CA LYS A 107 20.33 -1.09 6.31
C LYS A 107 20.30 -0.58 4.87
N THR A 108 19.79 -1.38 3.93
CA THR A 108 19.64 -0.98 2.53
C THR A 108 18.78 0.29 2.43
N PHE A 109 17.57 0.29 2.99
CA PHE A 109 16.67 1.44 2.88
C PHE A 109 17.14 2.64 3.71
N GLN A 110 17.73 2.41 4.88
CA GLN A 110 18.37 3.48 5.64
C GLN A 110 19.47 4.19 4.83
N THR A 111 20.28 3.43 4.09
CA THR A 111 21.32 4.00 3.21
C THR A 111 20.70 4.84 2.10
N LEU A 112 19.65 4.34 1.43
CA LEU A 112 18.97 5.09 0.37
C LEU A 112 18.36 6.40 0.89
N LEU A 113 17.68 6.34 2.03
CA LEU A 113 17.08 7.52 2.65
C LEU A 113 18.13 8.56 3.06
N LYS A 114 19.27 8.12 3.63
CA LYS A 114 20.39 9.02 3.99
C LYS A 114 21.03 9.68 2.78
N LYS A 115 21.07 8.98 1.64
CA LYS A 115 21.55 9.55 0.36
C LYS A 115 20.52 10.45 -0.32
N GLY A 116 19.31 10.59 0.23
CA GLY A 116 18.24 11.33 -0.43
C GLY A 116 17.69 10.64 -1.67
N HIS A 117 17.88 9.31 -1.83
CA HIS A 117 17.37 8.54 -2.97
C HIS A 117 15.84 8.30 -2.87
N ARG A 118 15.10 9.40 -2.72
CA ARG A 118 13.66 9.49 -2.65
C ARG A 118 13.15 9.92 -4.01
N CYS A 119 12.16 9.20 -4.52
CA CYS A 119 11.54 9.48 -5.81
C CYS A 119 10.04 9.24 -5.72
N VAL A 120 9.32 9.62 -6.77
CA VAL A 120 7.87 9.51 -6.84
C VAL A 120 7.50 8.80 -8.13
N LEU A 121 6.82 7.66 -8.01
CA LEU A 121 6.17 7.03 -9.14
C LEU A 121 4.94 7.85 -9.50
N VAL A 122 4.81 8.19 -10.78
CA VAL A 122 3.62 8.84 -11.33
C VAL A 122 2.82 7.83 -12.13
N CYS A 123 1.53 7.69 -11.86
CA CYS A 123 0.68 6.71 -12.54
C CYS A 123 -0.80 7.13 -12.46
N GLU A 124 -1.69 6.50 -13.22
CA GLU A 124 -3.13 6.73 -13.09
C GLU A 124 -3.62 6.20 -11.74
N GLY A 125 -3.14 5.01 -11.37
CA GLY A 125 -3.57 4.31 -10.17
C GLY A 125 -2.97 2.91 -10.10
N PHE A 126 -3.45 2.14 -9.14
CA PHE A 126 -2.96 0.80 -8.88
C PHE A 126 -4.09 -0.18 -8.56
N TYR A 127 -3.80 -1.47 -8.72
CA TYR A 127 -4.79 -2.52 -8.48
C TYR A 127 -4.58 -3.19 -7.12
N GLN A 128 -5.70 -3.49 -6.45
CA GLN A 128 -5.72 -4.30 -5.25
C GLN A 128 -6.65 -5.51 -5.46
N PHE A 129 -6.08 -6.70 -5.27
CA PHE A 129 -6.79 -7.97 -5.44
C PHE A 129 -7.27 -8.47 -4.07
N ILE A 130 -8.55 -8.83 -3.99
CA ILE A 130 -9.17 -9.41 -2.80
C ILE A 130 -9.69 -10.80 -3.16
N SER A 131 -9.27 -11.80 -2.40
CA SER A 131 -9.77 -13.16 -2.57
C SER A 131 -11.14 -13.27 -1.91
N LEU A 132 -12.14 -13.71 -2.66
CA LEU A 132 -13.42 -14.14 -2.09
C LEU A 132 -13.30 -15.58 -1.57
N ASN A 133 -14.28 -15.99 -0.76
CA ASN A 133 -14.38 -17.17 0.12
C ASN A 133 -13.73 -18.51 -0.32
N ASN A 134 -13.25 -18.69 -1.56
CA ASN A 134 -12.59 -19.90 -2.06
C ASN A 134 -11.30 -19.69 -2.89
N LYS A 135 -10.52 -18.60 -2.69
CA LYS A 135 -9.20 -18.28 -3.34
C LYS A 135 -9.19 -18.18 -4.89
N LEU A 136 -10.10 -18.82 -5.60
CA LEU A 136 -10.21 -18.86 -7.05
C LEU A 136 -10.87 -17.58 -7.58
N ASP A 137 -11.94 -17.14 -6.91
CA ASP A 137 -12.59 -15.87 -7.23
C ASP A 137 -11.85 -14.71 -6.58
N LYS A 138 -11.49 -13.74 -7.43
CA LYS A 138 -10.86 -12.49 -7.02
C LYS A 138 -11.76 -11.34 -7.42
N GLN A 139 -11.95 -10.41 -6.51
CA GLN A 139 -12.37 -9.06 -6.84
C GLN A 139 -11.12 -8.21 -7.08
N VAL A 140 -11.21 -7.32 -8.05
CA VAL A 140 -10.14 -6.36 -8.34
C VAL A 140 -10.68 -4.97 -8.17
N TYR A 141 -10.00 -4.19 -7.33
CA TYR A 141 -10.25 -2.77 -7.19
C TYR A 141 -9.18 -1.99 -7.91
N PHE A 142 -9.57 -1.00 -8.69
CA PHE A 142 -8.70 0.04 -9.20
C PHE A 142 -8.78 1.24 -8.25
N ILE A 143 -7.64 1.63 -7.70
CA ILE A 143 -7.54 2.70 -6.71
C ILE A 143 -6.74 3.84 -7.32
N HIS A 144 -7.34 5.02 -7.34
CA HIS A 144 -6.73 6.23 -7.90
C HIS A 144 -7.15 7.48 -7.13
N LEU A 145 -6.59 8.63 -7.49
CA LEU A 145 -7.00 9.91 -6.95
C LEU A 145 -8.23 10.44 -7.68
N ASN A 146 -9.10 11.14 -6.96
CA ASN A 146 -10.22 11.86 -7.58
C ASN A 146 -9.73 12.97 -8.53
N ASN A 147 -10.51 13.21 -9.59
CA ASN A 147 -10.28 14.34 -10.48
C ASN A 147 -10.54 15.66 -9.74
N ILE A 148 -9.87 16.72 -10.17
CA ILE A 148 -10.06 18.07 -9.64
C ILE A 148 -10.97 18.85 -10.60
N PHE A 149 -12.04 19.46 -10.09
CA PHE A 149 -12.87 20.34 -10.92
C PHE A 149 -12.28 21.76 -10.97
N ASP A 150 -11.81 22.20 -12.15
CA ASP A 150 -11.38 23.58 -12.37
C ASP A 150 -12.60 24.46 -12.64
N LYS A 151 -13.04 25.19 -11.61
CA LYS A 151 -14.17 26.11 -11.69
C LYS A 151 -13.99 27.21 -12.75
N ARG A 152 -12.75 27.62 -13.04
CA ARG A 152 -12.47 28.70 -14.02
C ARG A 152 -12.61 28.19 -15.44
N LYS A 153 -12.13 26.97 -15.69
CA LYS A 153 -12.20 26.32 -17.01
C LYS A 153 -13.49 25.52 -17.23
N GLN A 154 -14.28 25.33 -16.17
CA GLN A 154 -15.48 24.47 -16.14
C GLN A 154 -15.19 23.07 -16.70
N CYS A 155 -14.08 22.46 -16.28
CA CYS A 155 -13.70 21.12 -16.70
C CYS A 155 -13.09 20.32 -15.54
N GLU A 156 -13.15 18.99 -15.66
CA GLU A 156 -12.37 18.10 -14.80
C GLU A 156 -10.93 18.03 -15.27
N ILE A 157 -10.02 18.15 -14.31
CA ILE A 157 -8.59 17.93 -14.46
C ILE A 157 -8.31 16.53 -13.91
N ILE A 158 -7.85 15.66 -14.80
CA ILE A 158 -7.40 14.32 -14.42
C ILE A 158 -6.17 14.45 -13.52
N ARG A 159 -6.17 13.76 -12.38
CA ARG A 159 -5.07 13.81 -11.43
C ARG A 159 -4.28 12.51 -11.43
N PRO A 160 -2.98 12.51 -11.80
CA PRO A 160 -2.16 11.33 -11.62
C PRO A 160 -1.93 11.06 -10.12
N CYS A 161 -1.80 9.79 -9.77
CA CYS A 161 -1.30 9.36 -8.48
C CYS A 161 0.20 9.63 -8.36
N TYR A 162 0.60 10.20 -7.22
CA TYR A 162 1.99 10.40 -6.83
C TYR A 162 2.33 9.41 -5.72
N ILE A 163 3.07 8.35 -6.04
CA ILE A 163 3.36 7.26 -5.10
C ILE A 163 4.79 7.37 -4.60
N ALA A 164 4.96 7.40 -3.27
CA ALA A 164 6.27 7.48 -2.64
C ALA A 164 7.11 6.23 -2.93
N ALA A 165 8.34 6.44 -3.37
CA ALA A 165 9.26 5.39 -3.73
C ALA A 165 10.71 5.70 -3.30
N LEU A 166 11.53 4.65 -3.23
CA LEU A 166 12.98 4.75 -3.10
C LEU A 166 13.64 4.16 -4.34
N PHE A 167 14.74 4.76 -4.77
CA PHE A 167 15.52 4.24 -5.88
C PHE A 167 16.96 3.90 -5.48
N ASP A 168 17.61 3.08 -6.29
CA ASP A 168 19.04 2.85 -6.21
C ASP A 168 19.61 2.73 -7.62
N THR A 169 20.89 3.05 -7.74
CA THR A 169 21.63 3.02 -9.00
C THR A 169 22.68 1.93 -8.91
N PHE A 170 22.60 0.97 -9.82
CA PHE A 170 23.60 -0.08 -9.95
C PHE A 170 24.46 0.19 -11.18
N LYS A 171 25.77 0.30 -10.99
CA LYS A 171 26.74 0.48 -12.07
C LYS A 171 27.40 -0.85 -12.42
N GLN A 172 27.35 -1.21 -13.70
CA GLN A 172 28.02 -2.39 -14.23
C GLN A 172 29.50 -2.13 -14.50
N SER A 173 30.26 -3.21 -14.71
CA SER A 173 31.69 -3.15 -15.02
C SER A 173 32.00 -2.46 -16.35
N ASP A 174 31.05 -2.42 -17.28
CA ASP A 174 31.17 -1.72 -18.56
C ASP A 174 30.80 -0.23 -18.46
N GLY A 175 30.49 0.26 -17.24
CA GLY A 175 30.10 1.63 -16.97
C GLY A 175 28.60 1.91 -17.15
N GLN A 176 27.79 0.95 -17.59
CA GLN A 176 26.36 1.13 -17.75
C GLN A 176 25.66 1.22 -16.39
N GLU A 177 24.76 2.20 -16.24
CA GLU A 177 24.02 2.43 -15.00
C GLU A 177 22.56 2.00 -15.11
N PHE A 178 22.09 1.31 -14.07
CA PHE A 178 20.73 0.77 -13.95
C PHE A 178 20.01 1.47 -12.82
N TYR A 179 18.99 2.22 -13.17
CA TYR A 179 18.11 2.88 -12.21
C TYR A 179 16.89 2.01 -11.96
N SER A 180 16.67 1.70 -10.69
CA SER A 180 15.53 0.86 -10.28
C SER A 180 14.93 1.38 -8.98
N PHE A 181 13.65 1.12 -8.77
CA PHE A 181 12.93 1.65 -7.62
C PHE A 181 12.01 0.62 -6.97
N CYS A 182 11.67 0.87 -5.71
CA CYS A 182 10.61 0.16 -4.99
C CYS A 182 9.57 1.16 -4.45
N ILE A 183 8.31 0.73 -4.45
CA ILE A 183 7.20 1.50 -3.88
C ILE A 183 7.19 1.33 -2.37
N ILE A 184 6.96 2.42 -1.65
CA ILE A 184 6.71 2.37 -0.21
C ILE A 184 5.23 2.05 0.02
N THR A 185 4.96 1.12 0.94
CA THR A 185 3.61 0.73 1.34
C THR A 185 3.37 1.08 2.80
N VAL A 186 2.16 1.53 3.11
CA VAL A 186 1.69 1.91 4.45
C VAL A 186 0.46 1.09 4.81
N ASN A 187 0.07 1.12 6.08
CA ASN A 187 -1.18 0.50 6.50
C ASN A 187 -2.35 1.19 5.79
N THR A 188 -3.28 0.38 5.32
CA THR A 188 -4.55 0.87 4.78
C THR A 188 -5.34 1.57 5.89
N PRO A 189 -5.96 2.74 5.63
CA PRO A 189 -6.85 3.40 6.58
C PRO A 189 -7.91 2.45 7.13
N THR A 190 -8.21 2.52 8.43
CA THR A 190 -9.07 1.55 9.14
C THR A 190 -10.44 1.39 8.48
N ASN A 191 -11.02 2.48 8.02
CA ASN A 191 -12.29 2.54 7.30
C ASN A 191 -12.27 1.84 5.92
N LEU A 192 -11.11 1.73 5.27
CA LEU A 192 -10.93 0.95 4.04
C LEU A 192 -10.52 -0.51 4.27
N SER A 193 -10.06 -0.85 5.48
CA SER A 193 -9.42 -2.13 5.76
C SER A 193 -10.31 -3.37 5.58
N HIS A 194 -11.64 -3.19 5.61
CA HIS A 194 -12.61 -4.24 5.31
C HIS A 194 -12.82 -4.48 3.82
N ARG A 195 -12.49 -3.50 2.97
CA ARG A 195 -12.74 -3.52 1.52
C ARG A 195 -11.49 -3.84 0.71
N ILE A 196 -10.31 -3.44 1.21
CA ILE A 196 -9.04 -3.62 0.53
C ILE A 196 -7.99 -4.25 1.44
N ALA A 197 -6.87 -4.70 0.87
CA ALA A 197 -5.82 -5.38 1.63
C ALA A 197 -5.22 -4.47 2.73
N SER A 198 -4.59 -5.07 3.75
CA SER A 198 -4.05 -4.34 4.92
C SER A 198 -2.96 -3.32 4.61
N TYR A 199 -2.37 -3.35 3.42
CA TYR A 199 -1.34 -2.42 2.99
C TYR A 199 -1.57 -1.96 1.55
N MET A 200 -1.38 -0.66 1.34
CA MET A 200 -1.47 0.00 0.04
C MET A 200 -0.23 0.90 -0.17
N PRO A 201 0.07 1.34 -1.41
CA PRO A 201 1.10 2.34 -1.67
C PRO A 201 0.92 3.59 -0.83
N ALA A 202 2.00 4.23 -0.41
CA ALA A 202 1.96 5.58 0.17
C ALA A 202 1.73 6.58 -0.96
N ILE A 203 0.60 7.29 -0.93
CA ILE A 203 0.15 8.17 -2.00
C ILE A 203 0.14 9.61 -1.47
N PHE A 204 0.77 10.51 -2.20
CA PHE A 204 0.70 11.93 -1.93
C PHE A 204 -0.56 12.53 -2.57
N ASN A 205 -1.24 13.38 -1.80
CA ASN A 205 -2.50 13.99 -2.23
C ASN A 205 -2.31 15.17 -3.19
N SER A 206 -1.08 15.70 -3.30
CA SER A 206 -0.75 16.82 -4.17
C SER A 206 0.68 16.70 -4.71
N ILE A 207 0.98 17.46 -5.76
CA ILE A 207 2.34 17.55 -6.30
C ILE A 207 3.27 18.18 -5.26
N GLU A 208 2.84 19.18 -4.50
CA GLU A 208 3.65 19.86 -3.48
C GLU A 208 4.14 18.89 -2.40
N GLN A 209 3.26 18.01 -1.92
CA GLN A 209 3.66 16.98 -0.94
C GLN A 209 4.65 15.97 -1.55
N ALA A 210 4.48 15.63 -2.83
CA ALA A 210 5.43 14.81 -3.57
C ALA A 210 6.79 15.51 -3.76
N LEU A 211 6.81 16.83 -3.94
CA LEU A 211 8.03 17.64 -4.02
C LEU A 211 8.74 17.74 -2.66
N ASP A 212 8.01 17.93 -1.57
CA ASP A 212 8.55 17.88 -0.20
C ASP A 212 9.24 16.53 0.07
N TRP A 213 8.66 15.44 -0.43
CA TRP A 213 9.30 14.12 -0.36
C TRP A 213 10.60 14.04 -1.17
N ILE A 214 10.70 14.68 -2.34
CA ILE A 214 11.91 14.63 -3.19
C ILE A 214 13.03 15.54 -2.65
N ASP A 215 12.69 16.71 -2.09
CA ASP A 215 13.62 17.75 -1.63
C ASP A 215 14.38 17.35 -0.35
N PHE A 216 15.44 16.57 -0.52
CA PHE A 216 16.24 16.02 0.58
C PHE A 216 17.25 16.98 1.18
N ASP A 217 17.51 18.13 0.54
CA ASP A 217 18.28 19.20 1.15
C ASP A 217 17.44 19.96 2.19
N ARG A 218 16.13 20.17 1.92
CA ARG A 218 15.22 20.85 2.85
C ARG A 218 14.59 19.91 3.88
N ILE A 219 14.16 18.72 3.45
CA ILE A 219 13.41 17.78 4.29
C ILE A 219 14.29 16.57 4.60
N ASP A 220 14.73 16.47 5.86
CA ASP A 220 15.52 15.34 6.33
C ASP A 220 14.72 14.03 6.38
N MET A 221 15.42 12.91 6.54
CA MET A 221 14.81 11.58 6.52
C MET A 221 13.67 11.41 7.55
N ASN A 222 13.80 11.93 8.78
CA ASN A 222 12.80 11.72 9.81
C ASN A 222 11.52 12.49 9.51
N GLU A 223 11.63 13.74 9.06
CA GLU A 223 10.47 14.54 8.61
C GLU A 223 9.83 13.93 7.35
N ALA A 224 10.65 13.49 6.38
CA ALA A 224 10.15 12.85 5.17
C ALA A 224 9.29 11.61 5.48
N LEU A 225 9.69 10.79 6.46
CA LEU A 225 8.92 9.60 6.84
C LEU A 225 7.55 9.91 7.45
N LYS A 226 7.34 11.11 7.99
CA LYS A 226 6.03 11.55 8.50
C LYS A 226 5.05 11.83 7.36
N LEU A 227 5.54 12.20 6.17
CA LEU A 227 4.72 12.41 4.98
C LEU A 227 4.05 11.12 4.46
N LEU A 228 4.55 9.96 4.86
CA LEU A 228 4.10 8.65 4.37
C LEU A 228 2.84 8.17 5.10
N GLU A 229 1.73 8.85 4.86
CA GLU A 229 0.40 8.51 5.41
C GLU A 229 -0.66 8.71 4.32
N ASN A 230 -1.66 7.83 4.30
CA ASN A 230 -2.73 7.90 3.32
C ASN A 230 -3.99 8.48 3.94
N HIS A 231 -4.63 9.38 3.19
CA HIS A 231 -5.91 9.97 3.54
C HIS A 231 -6.97 9.47 2.56
N GLU A 232 -8.02 8.81 3.06
CA GLU A 232 -9.08 8.23 2.21
C GLU A 232 -9.85 9.29 1.42
N GLU A 233 -9.96 10.51 1.95
CA GLU A 233 -10.81 11.58 1.41
C GLU A 233 -10.53 11.97 -0.06
N TYR A 234 -9.38 11.57 -0.62
CA TYR A 234 -9.02 11.81 -2.02
C TYR A 234 -8.96 10.55 -2.88
N LEU A 235 -9.22 9.37 -2.32
CA LEU A 235 -9.12 8.10 -3.01
C LEU A 235 -10.47 7.70 -3.59
N VAL A 236 -10.46 7.29 -4.85
CA VAL A 236 -11.56 6.59 -5.51
C VAL A 236 -11.19 5.11 -5.56
N ILE A 237 -12.15 4.25 -5.23
CA ILE A 237 -11.99 2.80 -5.16
C ILE A 237 -13.08 2.17 -6.00
N ASP A 238 -12.75 1.87 -7.25
CA ASP A 238 -13.68 1.30 -8.20
C ASP A 238 -13.50 -0.22 -8.28
N LEU A 239 -14.60 -0.96 -8.18
CA LEU A 239 -14.62 -2.37 -8.53
C LEU A 239 -14.49 -2.49 -10.05
N VAL A 240 -13.50 -3.22 -10.54
CA VAL A 240 -13.23 -3.36 -11.97
C VAL A 240 -13.32 -4.80 -12.45
N SER A 241 -13.46 -4.95 -13.77
CA SER A 241 -13.53 -6.25 -14.42
C SER A 241 -12.32 -7.13 -14.13
N ASN A 242 -12.57 -8.43 -13.94
CA ASN A 242 -11.54 -9.47 -13.85
C ASN A 242 -10.72 -9.62 -15.15
N TYR A 243 -11.07 -8.91 -16.23
CA TYR A 243 -10.25 -8.78 -17.43
C TYR A 243 -8.79 -8.44 -17.10
N VAL A 244 -8.54 -7.57 -16.12
CA VAL A 244 -7.18 -7.22 -15.72
C VAL A 244 -6.38 -8.42 -15.20
N LEU A 245 -7.00 -9.47 -14.64
CA LEU A 245 -6.28 -10.62 -14.05
C LEU A 245 -5.32 -11.30 -15.02
N LYS A 246 -5.63 -11.34 -16.32
CA LYS A 246 -4.72 -11.89 -17.33
C LYS A 246 -3.59 -10.88 -17.63
N ARG A 247 -2.35 -11.29 -17.38
CA ARG A 247 -1.15 -10.43 -17.48
C ARG A 247 -0.90 -9.83 -18.87
N SER A 248 -1.40 -10.45 -19.93
CA SER A 248 -1.27 -9.95 -21.31
C SER A 248 -2.29 -8.88 -21.67
N ASN A 249 -3.34 -8.72 -20.85
CA ASN A 249 -4.38 -7.73 -21.08
C ASN A 249 -3.84 -6.38 -20.63
N THR A 250 -3.74 -5.42 -21.54
CA THR A 250 -3.05 -4.14 -21.31
C THR A 250 -3.85 -2.92 -21.77
N GLY A 251 -5.09 -3.15 -22.23
CA GLY A 251 -5.99 -2.13 -22.75
C GLY A 251 -6.89 -1.47 -21.68
N PRO A 252 -7.64 -0.42 -22.07
CA PRO A 252 -8.48 0.37 -21.17
C PRO A 252 -9.55 -0.44 -20.43
N GLU A 253 -9.92 -1.61 -20.94
CA GLU A 253 -10.86 -2.54 -20.30
C GLU A 253 -10.36 -3.04 -18.94
N CYS A 254 -9.06 -2.91 -18.64
CA CYS A 254 -8.51 -3.22 -17.32
C CYS A 254 -9.04 -2.32 -16.20
N ILE A 255 -9.45 -1.08 -16.51
CA ILE A 255 -10.04 -0.14 -15.55
C ILE A 255 -11.55 0.03 -15.73
N ALA A 256 -12.20 -0.83 -16.52
CA ALA A 256 -13.64 -0.78 -16.72
C ALA A 256 -14.36 -1.10 -15.40
N VAL A 257 -15.05 -0.09 -14.85
CA VAL A 257 -15.84 -0.19 -13.62
C VAL A 257 -17.02 -1.14 -13.85
N ILE A 258 -17.26 -2.01 -12.87
CA ILE A 258 -18.41 -2.91 -12.84
C ILE A 258 -19.22 -2.63 -11.57
N SER A 259 -20.54 -2.78 -11.66
CA SER A 259 -21.42 -2.69 -10.49
C SER A 259 -21.07 -3.82 -9.52
N GLU A 260 -21.07 -3.52 -8.22
CA GLU A 260 -21.10 -4.58 -7.21
C GLU A 260 -22.38 -5.42 -7.46
N PRO A 261 -22.30 -6.76 -7.44
CA PRO A 261 -23.47 -7.59 -7.65
C PRO A 261 -24.52 -7.21 -6.61
N THR A 262 -25.61 -6.62 -7.09
CA THR A 262 -26.72 -6.21 -6.25
C THR A 262 -27.43 -7.49 -5.83
N ILE A 263 -27.59 -7.72 -4.52
CA ILE A 263 -28.55 -8.73 -4.05
C ILE A 263 -29.92 -8.15 -4.36
N GLU A 264 -30.45 -8.40 -5.56
CA GLU A 264 -31.80 -8.00 -5.92
C GLU A 264 -32.79 -8.74 -5.02
N LYS A 265 -33.36 -8.02 -4.04
CA LYS A 265 -34.58 -8.46 -3.37
C LYS A 265 -35.74 -8.23 -4.32
N SER A 266 -35.99 -9.19 -5.21
CA SER A 266 -37.19 -9.17 -6.05
C SER A 266 -38.43 -9.42 -5.18
N SER A 267 -39.37 -8.48 -5.27
CA SER A 267 -40.67 -8.54 -4.61
C SER A 267 -41.65 -9.44 -5.38
N THR A 268 -41.98 -10.57 -4.76
CA THR A 268 -43.25 -11.33 -4.73
C THR A 268 -44.16 -11.43 -5.98
N THR A 269 -44.37 -12.67 -6.44
CA THR A 269 -45.72 -13.26 -6.60
C THR A 269 -45.69 -14.78 -6.34
N ASN A 270 -46.65 -15.24 -5.53
CA ASN A 270 -46.76 -16.58 -4.94
C ASN A 270 -47.00 -17.72 -5.96
N ILE A 271 -46.12 -18.72 -5.97
CA ILE A 271 -46.42 -20.16 -6.17
C ILE A 271 -45.42 -20.93 -5.31
N GLU A 272 -45.89 -21.79 -4.40
CA GLU A 272 -45.03 -22.60 -3.52
C GLU A 272 -44.18 -23.59 -4.36
N SER A 273 -42.84 -23.42 -4.38
CA SER A 273 -41.86 -24.26 -5.07
C SER A 273 -40.68 -24.65 -4.16
N GLU A 274 -39.89 -25.65 -4.58
CA GLU A 274 -38.71 -26.27 -3.90
C GLU A 274 -37.72 -25.28 -3.24
N ASP A 275 -37.77 -24.00 -3.57
CA ASP A 275 -36.94 -22.92 -3.01
C ASP A 275 -37.19 -22.62 -1.51
N ASP A 276 -38.37 -22.95 -0.98
CA ASP A 276 -38.68 -22.74 0.46
C ASP A 276 -37.93 -23.72 1.39
N ILE A 277 -37.48 -24.86 0.84
CA ILE A 277 -36.64 -25.82 1.57
C ILE A 277 -35.20 -25.31 1.62
N ASP A 278 -34.68 -24.82 0.49
CA ASP A 278 -33.31 -24.29 0.40
C ASP A 278 -33.12 -23.00 1.22
N ARG A 279 -34.16 -22.17 1.36
CA ARG A 279 -34.10 -20.96 2.19
C ARG A 279 -34.00 -21.27 3.69
N LYS A 280 -34.72 -22.27 4.18
CA LYS A 280 -34.61 -22.76 5.56
C LYS A 280 -33.26 -23.43 5.82
N VAL A 281 -32.71 -24.12 4.82
CA VAL A 281 -31.36 -24.71 4.88
C VAL A 281 -30.30 -23.60 4.94
N LEU A 282 -30.47 -22.51 4.19
CA LEU A 282 -29.56 -21.37 4.17
C LEU A 282 -29.61 -20.53 5.45
N GLU A 283 -30.80 -20.27 6.00
CA GLU A 283 -30.95 -19.59 7.30
C GLU A 283 -30.32 -20.39 8.44
N LYS A 284 -30.52 -21.72 8.44
CA LYS A 284 -29.85 -22.61 9.40
C LYS A 284 -28.34 -22.61 9.22
N HIS A 285 -27.83 -22.59 7.98
CA HIS A 285 -26.39 -22.49 7.72
C HIS A 285 -25.79 -21.16 8.17
N MET A 286 -26.55 -20.06 8.07
CA MET A 286 -26.09 -18.75 8.54
C MET A 286 -26.05 -18.68 10.06
N GLU A 287 -27.04 -19.25 10.76
CA GLU A 287 -27.01 -19.41 12.22
C GLU A 287 -25.83 -20.28 12.68
N ASP A 288 -25.56 -21.39 11.99
CA ASP A 288 -24.41 -22.26 12.28
C ASP A 288 -23.07 -21.54 12.07
N ILE A 289 -22.95 -20.67 11.05
CA ILE A 289 -21.74 -19.86 10.79
C ILE A 289 -21.53 -18.80 11.87
N GLU A 290 -22.58 -18.10 12.29
CA GLU A 290 -22.49 -17.11 13.37
C GLU A 290 -22.12 -17.78 14.70
N GLN A 291 -22.69 -18.95 14.98
CA GLN A 291 -22.35 -19.73 16.17
C GLN A 291 -20.90 -20.24 16.13
N GLN A 292 -20.41 -20.68 14.97
CA GLN A 292 -19.03 -21.12 14.80
C GLN A 292 -18.02 -19.96 14.90
N GLN A 293 -18.37 -18.75 14.44
CA GLN A 293 -17.55 -17.55 14.65
C GLN A 293 -17.50 -17.16 16.13
N HIS A 294 -18.61 -17.30 16.85
CA HIS A 294 -18.67 -17.05 18.29
C HIS A 294 -17.82 -18.05 19.08
N GLU A 295 -17.89 -19.34 18.77
CA GLU A 295 -17.06 -20.40 19.39
C GLU A 295 -15.56 -20.21 19.12
N ASN A 296 -15.20 -19.76 17.91
CA ASN A 296 -13.81 -19.44 17.56
C ASN A 296 -13.26 -18.24 18.35
N GLN A 297 -14.09 -17.21 18.58
CA GLN A 297 -13.71 -16.09 19.44
C GLN A 297 -13.54 -16.52 20.90
N ILE A 298 -14.43 -17.38 21.41
CA ILE A 298 -14.33 -17.93 22.77
C ILE A 298 -13.05 -18.77 22.92
N THR A 299 -12.75 -19.62 21.93
CA THR A 299 -11.54 -20.47 21.95
C THR A 299 -10.25 -19.64 21.89
N HIS A 300 -10.24 -18.55 21.12
CA HIS A 300 -9.12 -17.59 21.12
C HIS A 300 -8.91 -16.97 22.51
N LEU A 301 -9.99 -16.53 23.16
CA LEU A 301 -9.93 -15.94 24.51
C LEU A 301 -9.50 -16.95 25.57
N ILE A 302 -9.92 -18.22 25.48
CA ILE A 302 -9.49 -19.30 26.36
C ILE A 302 -7.98 -19.55 26.20
N ASN A 303 -7.48 -19.65 24.96
CA ASN A 303 -6.07 -19.88 24.67
C ASN A 303 -5.19 -18.72 25.17
N GLU A 304 -5.65 -17.47 25.04
CA GLU A 304 -4.96 -16.30 25.60
C GLU A 304 -4.92 -16.33 27.14
N ASN A 305 -6.00 -16.78 27.78
CA ASN A 305 -6.04 -16.95 29.23
C ASN A 305 -5.13 -18.11 29.70
N GLU A 306 -5.09 -19.23 28.98
CA GLU A 306 -4.16 -20.33 29.29
C GLU A 306 -2.70 -19.92 29.14
N ALA A 307 -2.36 -19.20 28.06
CA ALA A 307 -1.05 -18.59 27.87
C ALA A 307 -0.71 -17.63 29.03
N PHE A 308 -1.68 -16.84 29.48
CA PHE A 308 -1.53 -15.97 30.65
C PHE A 308 -1.28 -16.76 31.96
N GLN A 309 -1.99 -17.86 32.20
CA GLN A 309 -1.75 -18.70 33.38
C GLN A 309 -0.40 -19.42 33.33
N GLN A 310 0.06 -19.83 32.14
CA GLN A 310 1.40 -20.38 31.96
C GLN A 310 2.49 -19.33 32.25
N ILE A 311 2.33 -18.11 31.74
CA ILE A 311 3.22 -16.98 32.04
C ILE A 311 3.25 -16.73 33.55
N LYS A 312 2.09 -16.64 34.21
CA LYS A 312 1.99 -16.44 35.67
C LYS A 312 2.65 -17.56 36.49
N ARG A 313 2.57 -18.81 36.03
CA ARG A 313 3.28 -19.95 36.64
C ARG A 313 4.80 -19.88 36.41
N HIS A 314 5.24 -19.40 35.25
CA HIS A 314 6.66 -19.20 34.95
C HIS A 314 7.29 -18.11 35.83
N TYR A 315 6.56 -17.02 36.07
CA TYR A 315 7.00 -15.91 36.94
C TYR A 315 6.85 -16.20 38.45
N ARG A 316 6.18 -17.29 38.85
CA ARG A 316 6.10 -17.75 40.25
C ARG A 316 7.19 -18.74 40.66
N LYS A 317 8.04 -19.20 39.73
CA LYS A 317 9.16 -20.08 40.09
C LYS A 317 10.22 -19.26 40.83
N PRO A 318 10.68 -19.69 42.03
CA PRO A 318 11.71 -18.97 42.76
C PRO A 318 13.02 -19.02 41.96
N SER A 319 13.57 -17.85 41.62
CA SER A 319 14.90 -17.77 41.04
C SER A 319 15.95 -18.04 42.12
N ASN A 320 16.93 -18.90 41.85
CA ASN A 320 18.12 -19.10 42.70
C ASN A 320 19.10 -17.92 42.68
N ASN A 321 18.59 -16.68 42.52
CA ASN A 321 19.40 -15.48 42.45
C ASN A 321 18.81 -14.42 43.40
N PRO A 322 19.42 -14.14 44.57
CA PRO A 322 18.79 -13.40 45.66
C PRO A 322 18.72 -11.86 45.46
N GLY A 323 18.82 -11.37 44.22
CA GLY A 323 19.03 -9.94 43.93
C GLY A 323 17.90 -9.18 43.22
N ILE A 324 16.82 -9.84 42.76
CA ILE A 324 15.76 -9.15 41.99
C ILE A 324 14.42 -9.23 42.72
N LYS A 325 14.01 -8.14 43.36
CA LYS A 325 12.63 -7.95 43.84
C LYS A 325 11.80 -7.36 42.70
N TYR A 326 10.76 -8.07 42.29
CA TYR A 326 9.81 -7.62 41.26
C TYR A 326 8.66 -6.83 41.87
N ASP A 327 8.29 -5.72 41.23
CA ASP A 327 7.20 -4.83 41.63
C ASP A 327 5.86 -5.30 41.04
N GLU A 328 5.03 -5.93 41.88
CA GLU A 328 3.71 -6.44 41.50
C GLU A 328 2.75 -5.35 41.02
N ASN A 329 2.94 -4.09 41.41
CA ASN A 329 2.08 -2.99 40.98
C ASN A 329 2.35 -2.62 39.51
N LYS A 330 3.61 -2.73 39.07
CA LYS A 330 4.01 -2.43 37.68
C LYS A 330 3.41 -3.42 36.67
N LEU A 331 3.28 -4.70 37.05
CA LEU A 331 2.59 -5.72 36.25
C LEU A 331 1.08 -5.47 36.16
N LYS A 332 0.45 -5.00 37.24
CA LYS A 332 -0.98 -4.63 37.25
C LYS A 332 -1.27 -3.38 36.39
N THR A 333 -0.38 -2.39 36.36
CA THR A 333 -0.55 -1.17 35.55
C THR A 333 -0.40 -1.45 34.05
N ILE A 334 0.56 -2.28 33.66
CA ILE A 334 0.72 -2.71 32.26
C ILE A 334 -0.54 -3.44 31.76
N PHE A 335 -1.18 -4.25 32.62
CA PHE A 335 -2.38 -5.01 32.25
C PHE A 335 -3.70 -4.22 32.31
N GLY A 336 -3.86 -3.30 33.27
CA GLY A 336 -5.05 -2.42 33.34
C GLY A 336 -5.19 -1.52 32.11
N SER A 337 -4.07 -1.24 31.44
CA SER A 337 -4.01 -0.49 30.19
C SER A 337 -4.44 -1.33 28.98
N PHE A 338 -4.13 -2.63 28.99
CA PHE A 338 -4.41 -3.57 27.89
C PHE A 338 -5.90 -3.97 27.84
N LEU A 339 -6.55 -4.15 28.99
CA LEU A 339 -7.99 -4.46 29.08
C LEU A 339 -8.90 -3.27 28.73
N LYS A 340 -8.44 -2.03 28.93
CA LYS A 340 -9.20 -0.82 28.53
C LYS A 340 -9.19 -0.60 27.01
N LEU A 341 -8.21 -1.13 26.28
CA LEU A 341 -8.10 -0.99 24.83
C LEU A 341 -9.06 -1.90 24.04
N ASN A 342 -9.61 -2.94 24.66
CA ASN A 342 -10.46 -3.93 23.98
C ASN A 342 -11.94 -3.94 24.42
N ASN A 343 -12.42 -2.86 25.05
CA ASN A 343 -13.83 -2.79 25.45
C ASN A 343 -14.73 -2.29 24.31
N CYS A 344 -15.45 -3.22 23.69
CA CYS A 344 -16.85 -3.02 23.31
C CYS A 344 -17.70 -4.21 23.78
N LYS A 345 -18.33 -4.02 24.94
CA LYS A 345 -19.64 -4.56 25.38
C LYS A 345 -19.89 -6.07 25.58
N LEU A 346 -18.91 -6.98 25.53
CA LEU A 346 -19.22 -8.41 25.75
C LEU A 346 -18.98 -8.97 27.16
N ILE A 347 -18.36 -8.21 28.07
CA ILE A 347 -18.01 -8.71 29.41
C ILE A 347 -19.05 -8.23 30.43
N THR A 348 -20.26 -8.76 30.35
CA THR A 348 -21.21 -8.70 31.47
C THR A 348 -21.90 -10.05 31.73
N ASN A 349 -21.75 -11.03 30.83
CA ASN A 349 -22.43 -12.34 30.98
C ASN A 349 -21.52 -13.51 31.41
N ILE A 350 -20.20 -13.34 31.56
CA ILE A 350 -19.30 -14.47 31.87
C ILE A 350 -19.03 -14.63 33.39
N THR A 351 -19.47 -13.71 34.24
CA THR A 351 -19.26 -13.83 35.71
C THR A 351 -20.38 -14.53 36.48
N ASN A 352 -21.44 -15.04 35.82
CA ASN A 352 -22.56 -15.69 36.51
C ASN A 352 -22.61 -17.23 36.36
N THR A 353 -21.58 -17.87 35.80
CA THR A 353 -21.58 -19.33 35.62
C THR A 353 -20.18 -19.96 35.75
N LEU A 354 -19.43 -19.58 36.78
CA LEU A 354 -18.30 -20.36 37.30
C LEU A 354 -18.27 -20.33 38.84
#